data_AF-V5IA67-F1
#
_entry.id   AF-V5IA67-F1
#
_cell.length_a   1.000
_cell.length_b   1.000
_cell.length_c   1.000
_cell.angle_alpha   90.00
_cell.angle_beta   90.00
_cell.angle_gamma   90.00
#
_symmetry.space_group_name_H-M   'P 1'
#
loop_
_entity.id
_entity.type
_entity.pdbx_description
1 polymer ?
#
loop_
_entity_poly.entity_id
_entity_poly.type
_entity_poly.pdbx_seq_one_letter_code
_entity_poly.pdbx_strand_id
1 'polypeptide(L)'
;MTESLSTSNHVPDDEFDLEFNDTVNITTTLERLKEFSYYLVENVELNLNLCLRLLEEREAPSNPNSIYTTAFSKLLSTVPKVGSALSSAVTKGEIIIFDKIDKTNSRALADLVYYFSDHEGEIRNILIESSVDIFFSFEHQFTMLSCNGGPKRAMQKLAKDASDRIFNYFLETEQNKSATRTEITKGVLFGDSKRNKAGLKQGKTVVKDDTKWKTCKLYRKTGIVIVEEQTFFKNSNCKTEKYGHRRLLPWENPEDIKGTWESETGFQVPNYMLTVKEDILKTVRDYIMTKNPFENAKLERENYNNEATEDRNLKHKEVLATFREHFRELLEELEQQYKIIAHNHCESKHLVVEISKNQGEEGVFHQEISTKLEEIKKDINDTKVLIERSETMRSRASVVQVESSDSMLTVEEVKEIVKEETSRDLQTQIVDLVKEKLAKNDPGPKIKREINRSLKKLKW
;
A
#
# COMPACT_ATOMS: atom_id res chain seq x y z
N MET A 1 68.05 12.54 -42.05
CA MET A 1 69.02 12.96 -41.02
C MET A 1 68.59 14.32 -40.50
N THR A 2 67.81 14.32 -39.42
CA THR A 2 67.78 15.34 -38.36
C THR A 2 66.83 14.79 -37.29
N GLU A 3 67.40 14.61 -36.10
CA GLU A 3 66.75 14.15 -34.88
C GLU A 3 65.81 15.23 -34.32
N SER A 4 64.73 14.80 -33.67
CA SER A 4 64.33 15.41 -32.41
C SER A 4 63.58 14.39 -31.55
N LEU A 5 64.25 13.97 -30.48
CA LEU A 5 63.69 13.24 -29.36
C LEU A 5 62.64 14.10 -28.65
N SER A 6 61.47 13.51 -28.40
CA SER A 6 60.50 13.99 -27.41
C SER A 6 60.14 12.81 -26.52
N THR A 7 60.72 12.81 -25.33
CA THR A 7 60.44 11.89 -24.23
C THR A 7 59.09 12.26 -23.60
N SER A 8 58.07 11.42 -23.73
CA SER A 8 56.87 11.50 -22.89
C SER A 8 56.86 10.35 -21.89
N ASN A 9 56.89 10.74 -20.62
CA ASN A 9 56.87 9.91 -19.44
C ASN A 9 55.73 8.88 -19.44
N HIS A 10 56.09 7.66 -19.10
CA HIS A 10 55.19 6.56 -18.79
C HIS A 10 55.03 6.50 -17.27
N VAL A 11 53.82 6.75 -16.78
CA VAL A 11 53.32 6.55 -15.41
C VAL A 11 51.83 6.15 -15.58
N PRO A 12 51.33 5.19 -14.77
CA PRO A 12 50.65 3.99 -15.25
C PRO A 12 49.14 4.11 -15.37
N ASP A 13 48.58 3.08 -16.02
CA ASP A 13 47.19 2.65 -16.04
C ASP A 13 46.44 3.02 -14.75
N ASP A 14 45.75 4.16 -14.81
CA ASP A 14 44.58 4.39 -13.95
C ASP A 14 43.49 3.44 -14.46
N GLU A 15 43.41 2.32 -13.75
CA GLU A 15 42.30 1.41 -13.62
C GLU A 15 41.03 2.23 -13.27
N PHE A 16 40.42 2.83 -14.29
CA PHE A 16 39.03 3.27 -14.21
C PHE A 16 38.17 2.01 -14.20
N ASP A 17 37.96 1.47 -13.01
CA ASP A 17 36.78 0.67 -12.72
C ASP A 17 35.55 1.55 -13.00
N LEU A 18 35.07 1.48 -14.24
CA LEU A 18 33.77 1.96 -14.63
C LEU A 18 32.73 1.06 -13.94
N GLU A 19 32.44 1.37 -12.67
CA GLU A 19 31.16 1.01 -12.04
C GLU A 19 30.02 1.79 -12.71
N PHE A 20 29.84 1.58 -14.01
CA PHE A 20 28.73 2.07 -14.80
C PHE A 20 28.18 0.87 -15.56
N ASN A 21 27.03 0.33 -15.12
CA ASN A 21 25.96 -0.06 -16.04
C ASN A 21 24.68 -0.59 -15.38
N ASP A 22 24.69 -1.07 -14.13
CA ASP A 22 23.51 -1.79 -13.62
C ASP A 22 22.37 -0.85 -13.19
N THR A 23 22.66 0.24 -12.48
CA THR A 23 21.63 1.20 -11.99
C THR A 23 20.97 2.00 -13.11
N VAL A 24 21.73 2.41 -14.13
CA VAL A 24 21.21 3.11 -15.32
C VAL A 24 20.28 2.21 -16.14
N ASN A 25 20.59 0.91 -16.19
CA ASN A 25 19.81 -0.08 -16.91
C ASN A 25 18.51 -0.47 -16.18
N ILE A 26 18.54 -0.57 -14.84
CA ILE A 26 17.33 -0.75 -14.02
C ILE A 26 16.38 0.44 -14.17
N THR A 27 16.88 1.66 -14.07
CA THR A 27 16.07 2.88 -14.19
C THR A 27 15.39 2.97 -15.56
N THR A 28 16.14 2.66 -16.62
CA THR A 28 15.61 2.63 -17.99
C THR A 28 14.55 1.55 -18.18
N THR A 29 14.75 0.38 -17.58
CA THR A 29 13.79 -0.74 -17.64
C THR A 29 12.51 -0.41 -16.88
N LEU A 30 12.62 0.22 -15.71
CA LEU A 30 11.49 0.69 -14.92
C LEU A 30 10.69 1.77 -15.65
N GLU A 31 11.33 2.71 -16.34
CA GLU A 31 10.63 3.72 -17.12
C GLU A 31 9.86 3.11 -18.30
N ARG A 32 10.45 2.11 -18.97
CA ARG A 32 9.74 1.36 -20.02
C ARG A 32 8.53 0.60 -19.47
N LEU A 33 8.64 0.02 -18.28
CA LEU A 33 7.52 -0.63 -17.60
C LEU A 33 6.40 0.37 -17.30
N LYS A 34 6.73 1.54 -16.76
CA LYS A 34 5.79 2.62 -16.47
C LYS A 34 5.05 3.09 -17.72
N GLU A 35 5.79 3.37 -18.79
CA GLU A 35 5.22 3.82 -20.07
C GLU A 35 4.33 2.72 -20.69
N PHE A 36 4.78 1.46 -20.72
CA PHE A 36 3.96 0.36 -21.22
C PHE A 36 2.66 0.20 -20.42
N SER A 37 2.76 0.23 -19.09
CA SER A 37 1.62 0.07 -18.19
C SER A 37 0.60 1.20 -18.34
N TYR A 38 1.07 2.45 -18.35
CA TYR A 38 0.23 3.62 -18.59
C TYR A 38 -0.53 3.51 -19.90
N TYR A 39 0.16 3.25 -21.01
CA TYR A 39 -0.51 3.15 -22.30
C TYR A 39 -1.43 1.93 -22.39
N LEU A 40 -1.15 0.83 -21.69
CA LEU A 40 -2.03 -0.33 -21.71
C LEU A 40 -3.35 0.00 -21.03
N VAL A 41 -3.28 0.53 -19.81
CA VAL A 41 -4.45 0.96 -19.02
C VAL A 41 -5.24 2.01 -19.80
N GLU A 42 -4.58 3.07 -20.25
CA GLU A 42 -5.22 4.17 -20.99
C GLU A 42 -5.92 3.67 -22.25
N ASN A 43 -5.27 2.82 -23.07
CA ASN A 43 -5.91 2.33 -24.29
C ASN A 43 -7.08 1.37 -23.99
N VAL A 44 -7.05 0.62 -22.89
CA VAL A 44 -8.17 -0.24 -22.50
C VAL A 44 -9.35 0.59 -22.01
N GLU A 45 -9.11 1.51 -21.08
CA GLU A 45 -10.15 2.39 -20.54
C GLU A 45 -10.77 3.27 -21.63
N LEU A 46 -9.96 3.83 -22.54
CA LEU A 46 -10.46 4.61 -23.68
C LEU A 46 -11.40 3.79 -24.57
N ASN A 47 -11.05 2.54 -24.85
CA ASN A 47 -11.90 1.66 -25.65
C ASN A 47 -13.19 1.27 -24.92
N LEU A 48 -13.15 1.00 -23.61
CA LEU A 48 -14.34 0.70 -22.81
C LEU A 48 -15.25 1.92 -22.70
N ASN A 49 -14.70 3.10 -22.43
CA ASN A 49 -15.45 4.36 -22.37
C ASN A 49 -16.07 4.74 -23.71
N LEU A 50 -15.36 4.50 -24.83
CA LEU A 50 -15.93 4.68 -26.16
C LEU A 50 -17.13 3.76 -26.36
N CYS A 51 -17.03 2.49 -25.96
CA CYS A 51 -18.14 1.54 -26.04
C CYS A 51 -19.31 1.94 -25.14
N LEU A 52 -19.04 2.45 -23.93
CA LEU A 52 -20.07 2.93 -23.00
C LEU A 52 -20.84 4.10 -23.59
N ARG A 53 -20.15 5.11 -24.14
CA ARG A 53 -20.81 6.25 -24.81
C ARG A 53 -21.67 5.81 -25.99
N LEU A 54 -21.20 4.83 -26.76
CA LEU A 54 -21.98 4.25 -27.86
C LEU A 54 -23.23 3.50 -27.37
N LEU A 55 -23.21 2.94 -26.16
CA LEU A 55 -24.37 2.32 -25.51
C LEU A 55 -25.36 3.37 -24.96
N GLU A 56 -24.87 4.51 -24.46
CA GLU A 56 -25.67 5.52 -23.76
C GLU A 56 -26.28 6.62 -24.67
N GLU A 57 -25.62 7.01 -25.77
CA GLU A 57 -26.00 8.17 -26.61
C GLU A 57 -27.27 7.98 -27.47
N ARG A 58 -28.02 6.87 -27.38
CA ARG A 58 -29.31 6.72 -28.08
C ARG A 58 -30.38 6.11 -27.18
N GLU A 59 -31.56 6.75 -27.17
CA GLU A 59 -32.76 6.31 -26.44
C GLU A 59 -32.94 4.80 -26.54
N ALA A 60 -32.75 4.11 -25.41
CA ALA A 60 -33.04 2.70 -25.30
C ALA A 60 -34.55 2.51 -25.57
N PRO A 61 -34.95 1.70 -26.57
CA PRO A 61 -36.36 1.40 -26.77
C PRO A 61 -36.89 0.65 -25.53
N SER A 62 -38.15 0.91 -25.20
CA SER A 62 -38.81 0.65 -23.92
C SER A 62 -39.01 -0.82 -23.50
N ASN A 63 -38.20 -1.79 -23.98
CA ASN A 63 -38.39 -3.20 -23.64
C ASN A 63 -37.08 -3.98 -23.35
N PRO A 64 -36.91 -4.61 -22.16
CA PRO A 64 -35.57 -4.86 -21.61
C PRO A 64 -34.88 -6.17 -22.05
N ASN A 65 -35.59 -7.17 -22.60
CA ASN A 65 -35.08 -8.55 -22.54
C ASN A 65 -34.59 -9.18 -23.86
N SER A 66 -34.57 -8.46 -24.98
CA SER A 66 -34.13 -9.05 -26.28
C SER A 66 -33.44 -8.08 -27.24
N ILE A 67 -33.38 -6.79 -26.91
CA ILE A 67 -33.10 -5.74 -27.91
C ILE A 67 -31.69 -5.18 -27.78
N TYR A 68 -31.05 -5.16 -26.61
CA TYR A 68 -29.67 -4.66 -26.45
C TYR A 68 -28.68 -5.34 -27.40
N THR A 69 -28.81 -6.65 -27.61
CA THR A 69 -27.94 -7.44 -28.52
C THR A 69 -28.20 -7.18 -30.00
N THR A 70 -29.46 -6.93 -30.37
CA THR A 70 -29.86 -6.69 -31.77
C THR A 70 -29.67 -5.22 -32.16
N ALA A 71 -29.86 -4.30 -31.21
CA ALA A 71 -29.56 -2.89 -31.34
C ALA A 71 -28.05 -2.67 -31.39
N PHE A 72 -27.26 -3.27 -30.52
CA PHE A 72 -25.80 -3.14 -30.52
C PHE A 72 -25.16 -3.74 -31.77
N SER A 73 -25.54 -4.96 -32.19
CA SER A 73 -25.07 -5.55 -33.45
C SER A 73 -25.47 -4.70 -34.68
N LYS A 74 -26.69 -4.12 -34.68
CA LYS A 74 -27.08 -3.15 -35.73
C LYS A 74 -26.30 -1.84 -35.64
N LEU A 75 -26.09 -1.27 -34.46
CA LEU A 75 -25.38 -0.01 -34.21
C LEU A 75 -23.91 -0.09 -34.63
N LEU A 76 -23.26 -1.21 -34.31
CA LEU A 76 -21.90 -1.50 -34.73
C LEU A 76 -21.78 -1.70 -36.25
N SER A 77 -22.81 -2.27 -36.89
CA SER A 77 -22.91 -2.40 -38.37
C SER A 77 -23.40 -1.15 -39.11
N THR A 78 -23.89 -0.12 -38.39
CA THR A 78 -24.43 1.13 -38.96
C THR A 78 -23.76 2.36 -38.37
N VAL A 79 -22.44 2.35 -38.28
CA VAL A 79 -21.67 3.60 -38.15
C VAL A 79 -21.96 4.45 -39.40
N PRO A 80 -22.53 5.66 -39.27
CA PRO A 80 -22.93 6.45 -40.43
C PRO A 80 -21.70 6.76 -41.27
N LYS A 81 -21.74 6.35 -42.53
CA LYS A 81 -20.82 6.83 -43.55
C LYS A 81 -21.07 8.34 -43.68
N VAL A 82 -20.16 9.11 -43.10
CA VAL A 82 -19.97 10.56 -43.32
C VAL A 82 -21.01 11.45 -42.60
N GLY A 83 -20.56 12.22 -41.60
CA GLY A 83 -21.20 13.51 -41.29
C GLY A 83 -21.42 13.90 -39.82
N SER A 84 -21.31 13.00 -38.83
CA SER A 84 -21.43 13.38 -37.41
C SER A 84 -20.07 13.41 -36.71
N ALA A 85 -19.97 14.19 -35.63
CA ALA A 85 -18.74 14.40 -34.85
C ALA A 85 -18.11 13.09 -34.30
N LEU A 86 -18.87 11.99 -34.20
CA LEU A 86 -18.32 10.65 -33.89
C LEU A 86 -17.45 10.06 -35.01
N SER A 87 -17.68 10.44 -36.27
CA SER A 87 -16.98 9.85 -37.43
C SER A 87 -15.51 10.29 -37.56
N SER A 88 -15.08 11.33 -36.85
CA SER A 88 -13.69 11.78 -36.82
C SER A 88 -12.84 11.08 -35.74
N ALA A 89 -13.47 10.53 -34.70
CA ALA A 89 -12.79 9.81 -33.62
C ALA A 89 -12.57 8.32 -33.92
N VAL A 90 -13.44 7.73 -34.75
CA VAL A 90 -13.42 6.30 -35.07
C VAL A 90 -12.64 6.05 -36.36
N THR A 91 -11.48 5.40 -36.27
CA THR A 91 -10.68 5.01 -37.43
C THR A 91 -11.42 3.94 -38.24
N LYS A 92 -11.29 3.93 -39.58
CA LYS A 92 -11.90 2.91 -40.46
C LYS A 92 -11.62 1.44 -40.06
N GLY A 93 -10.59 1.19 -39.24
CA GLY A 93 -10.29 -0.13 -38.69
C GLY A 93 -11.09 -0.51 -37.44
N GLU A 94 -11.57 0.46 -36.65
CA GLU A 94 -12.58 0.20 -35.59
C GLU A 94 -13.92 -0.22 -36.22
N ILE A 95 -14.34 0.45 -37.30
CA ILE A 95 -15.59 0.14 -38.04
C ILE A 95 -15.63 -1.32 -38.52
N ILE A 96 -14.50 -1.88 -38.98
CA ILE A 96 -14.42 -3.27 -39.46
C ILE A 96 -14.53 -4.31 -38.32
N ILE A 97 -14.05 -3.98 -37.12
CA ILE A 97 -14.19 -4.86 -35.95
C ILE A 97 -15.66 -4.86 -35.52
N PHE A 98 -16.25 -3.68 -35.45
CA PHE A 98 -17.66 -3.48 -35.10
C PHE A 98 -18.62 -4.12 -36.12
N ASP A 99 -18.33 -4.08 -37.42
CA ASP A 99 -19.09 -4.77 -38.48
C ASP A 99 -19.14 -6.31 -38.32
N LYS A 100 -18.23 -6.91 -37.55
CA LYS A 100 -18.15 -8.37 -37.34
C LYS A 100 -18.63 -8.84 -35.97
N ILE A 101 -19.06 -7.92 -35.10
CA ILE A 101 -19.61 -8.30 -33.80
C ILE A 101 -21.02 -8.84 -34.03
N ASP A 102 -21.15 -10.16 -33.98
CA ASP A 102 -22.46 -10.82 -33.99
C ASP A 102 -23.28 -10.47 -32.73
N LYS A 103 -24.52 -10.94 -32.65
CA LYS A 103 -25.40 -10.65 -31.51
C LYS A 103 -24.87 -11.21 -30.18
N THR A 104 -24.11 -12.29 -30.20
CA THR A 104 -23.59 -12.96 -29.00
C THR A 104 -22.39 -12.19 -28.44
N ASN A 105 -21.48 -11.78 -29.32
CA ASN A 105 -20.30 -10.97 -29.00
C ASN A 105 -20.71 -9.53 -28.61
N SER A 106 -21.85 -9.06 -29.13
CA SER A 106 -22.46 -7.78 -28.75
C SER A 106 -22.91 -7.75 -27.29
N ARG A 107 -23.53 -8.85 -26.81
CA ARG A 107 -23.94 -8.98 -25.41
C ARG A 107 -22.72 -9.04 -24.49
N ALA A 108 -21.74 -9.85 -24.88
CA ALA A 108 -20.47 -9.99 -24.17
C ALA A 108 -19.80 -8.63 -23.93
N LEU A 109 -19.72 -7.81 -24.97
CA LEU A 109 -19.10 -6.50 -24.91
C LEU A 109 -19.90 -5.55 -24.02
N ALA A 110 -21.23 -5.54 -24.11
CA ALA A 110 -22.06 -4.72 -23.25
C ALA A 110 -21.92 -5.10 -21.77
N ASP A 111 -21.95 -6.39 -21.44
CA ASP A 111 -21.78 -6.88 -20.07
C ASP A 111 -20.40 -6.47 -19.50
N LEU A 112 -19.33 -6.61 -20.30
CA LEU A 112 -17.98 -6.18 -19.92
C LEU A 112 -17.89 -4.67 -19.69
N VAL A 113 -18.53 -3.88 -20.57
CA VAL A 113 -18.51 -2.41 -20.51
C VAL A 113 -19.28 -1.89 -19.30
N TYR A 114 -20.46 -2.44 -19.01
CA TYR A 114 -21.21 -2.07 -17.82
C TYR A 114 -20.49 -2.51 -16.54
N TYR A 115 -19.94 -3.73 -16.51
CA TYR A 115 -19.13 -4.18 -15.38
C TYR A 115 -17.94 -3.23 -15.12
N PHE A 116 -17.26 -2.78 -16.18
CA PHE A 116 -16.21 -1.78 -16.09
C PHE A 116 -16.70 -0.43 -15.56
N SER A 117 -17.85 0.06 -16.03
CA SER A 117 -18.42 1.30 -15.54
C SER A 117 -18.72 1.25 -14.03
N ASP A 118 -19.20 0.11 -13.53
CA ASP A 118 -19.55 -0.07 -12.13
C ASP A 118 -18.32 -0.31 -11.23
N HIS A 119 -17.23 -0.83 -11.78
CA HIS A 119 -16.03 -1.27 -11.05
C HIS A 119 -14.73 -0.65 -11.59
N GLU A 120 -14.77 0.59 -12.06
CA GLU A 120 -13.65 1.24 -12.77
C GLU A 120 -12.31 1.13 -12.01
N GLY A 121 -12.32 1.42 -10.70
CA GLY A 121 -11.11 1.37 -9.88
C GLY A 121 -10.54 -0.03 -9.67
N GLU A 122 -11.41 -1.05 -9.55
CA GLU A 122 -10.99 -2.44 -9.43
C GLU A 122 -10.37 -2.92 -10.74
N ILE A 123 -11.04 -2.68 -11.87
CA ILE A 123 -10.52 -3.09 -13.19
C ILE A 123 -9.23 -2.35 -13.52
N ARG A 124 -9.11 -1.06 -13.17
CA ARG A 124 -7.84 -0.32 -13.31
C ARG A 124 -6.71 -1.01 -12.57
N ASN A 125 -6.92 -1.42 -11.31
CA ASN A 125 -5.91 -2.16 -10.54
C ASN A 125 -5.55 -3.50 -11.20
N ILE A 126 -6.54 -4.25 -11.67
CA ILE A 126 -6.29 -5.52 -12.38
C ILE A 126 -5.49 -5.27 -13.67
N LEU A 127 -5.78 -4.19 -14.41
CA LEU A 127 -5.04 -3.82 -15.62
C LEU A 127 -3.59 -3.45 -15.31
N ILE A 128 -3.33 -2.75 -14.20
CA ILE A 128 -1.98 -2.41 -13.72
C ILE A 128 -1.21 -3.68 -13.35
N GLU A 129 -1.81 -4.58 -12.58
CA GLU A 129 -1.15 -5.84 -12.21
C GLU A 129 -0.85 -6.70 -13.45
N SER A 130 -1.80 -6.76 -14.37
CA SER A 130 -1.64 -7.50 -15.63
C SER A 130 -0.55 -6.89 -16.51
N SER A 131 -0.46 -5.55 -16.57
CA SER A 131 0.57 -4.88 -17.38
C SER A 131 1.97 -5.18 -16.86
N VAL A 132 2.12 -5.25 -15.53
CA VAL A 132 3.36 -5.67 -14.88
C VAL A 132 3.71 -7.11 -15.28
N ASP A 133 2.78 -8.05 -15.19
CA ASP A 133 3.03 -9.45 -15.60
C ASP A 133 3.47 -9.58 -17.06
N ILE A 134 2.78 -8.88 -17.96
CA ILE A 134 3.09 -8.90 -19.39
C ILE A 134 4.49 -8.35 -19.61
N PHE A 135 4.80 -7.19 -19.02
CA PHE A 135 6.11 -6.58 -19.18
C PHE A 135 7.19 -7.49 -18.62
N PHE A 136 6.98 -8.10 -17.46
CA PHE A 136 7.93 -9.01 -16.85
C PHE A 136 8.16 -10.25 -17.71
N SER A 137 7.09 -10.85 -18.24
CA SER A 137 7.19 -11.97 -19.16
C SER A 137 8.07 -11.61 -20.37
N PHE A 138 7.88 -10.42 -20.95
CA PHE A 138 8.60 -9.98 -22.15
C PHE A 138 9.76 -9.00 -21.89
N GLU A 139 10.29 -8.94 -20.66
CA GLU A 139 11.16 -7.84 -20.20
C GLU A 139 12.34 -7.62 -21.14
N HIS A 140 13.07 -8.69 -21.42
CA HIS A 140 14.25 -8.66 -22.28
C HIS A 140 13.94 -8.17 -23.70
N GLN A 141 12.80 -8.58 -24.27
CA GLN A 141 12.41 -8.15 -25.60
C GLN A 141 11.97 -6.68 -25.58
N PHE A 142 11.23 -6.26 -24.57
CA PHE A 142 10.72 -4.89 -24.48
C PHE A 142 11.84 -3.87 -24.25
N THR A 143 12.89 -4.23 -23.50
CA THR A 143 14.06 -3.36 -23.27
C THR A 143 14.94 -3.19 -24.50
N MET A 144 14.90 -4.13 -25.46
CA MET A 144 15.65 -4.03 -26.72
C MET A 144 14.93 -3.26 -27.83
N LEU A 145 13.62 -3.00 -27.68
CA LEU A 145 12.82 -2.42 -28.76
C LEU A 145 12.84 -0.89 -28.75
N SER A 146 12.83 -0.31 -29.95
CA SER A 146 12.74 1.13 -30.20
C SER A 146 11.89 1.43 -31.44
N CYS A 147 11.71 2.71 -31.76
CA CYS A 147 10.98 3.23 -32.92
C CYS A 147 11.56 4.59 -33.35
N ASN A 148 11.14 5.08 -34.52
CA ASN A 148 11.34 6.49 -34.89
C ASN A 148 10.56 7.36 -33.88
N GLY A 149 11.24 7.95 -32.90
CA GLY A 149 10.63 8.55 -31.71
C GLY A 149 10.99 7.86 -30.38
N GLY A 150 11.95 6.93 -30.41
CA GLY A 150 12.59 6.34 -29.23
C GLY A 150 11.84 5.18 -28.58
N PRO A 151 12.38 4.68 -27.44
CA PRO A 151 11.82 3.56 -26.68
C PRO A 151 10.38 3.78 -26.20
N LYS A 152 10.04 5.00 -25.77
CA LYS A 152 8.69 5.37 -25.34
C LYS A 152 7.64 5.07 -26.42
N ARG A 153 7.92 5.44 -27.67
CA ARG A 153 7.02 5.15 -28.80
C ARG A 153 6.92 3.65 -29.10
N ALA A 154 7.96 2.87 -28.79
CA ALA A 154 7.87 1.42 -28.88
C ALA A 154 6.92 0.86 -27.82
N MET A 155 7.02 1.32 -26.57
CA MET A 155 6.11 0.91 -25.48
C MET A 155 4.65 1.25 -25.79
N GLN A 156 4.38 2.47 -26.29
CA GLN A 156 3.05 2.86 -26.79
C GLN A 156 2.48 1.88 -27.81
N LYS A 157 3.29 1.45 -28.78
CA LYS A 157 2.86 0.55 -29.85
C LYS A 157 2.62 -0.87 -29.35
N LEU A 158 3.44 -1.34 -28.42
CA LEU A 158 3.26 -2.63 -27.75
C LEU A 158 1.97 -2.63 -26.95
N ALA A 159 1.79 -1.64 -26.07
CA ALA A 159 0.60 -1.44 -25.26
C ALA A 159 -0.68 -1.34 -26.11
N LYS A 160 -0.65 -0.58 -27.20
CA LYS A 160 -1.80 -0.46 -28.12
C LYS A 160 -2.14 -1.76 -28.84
N ASP A 161 -1.15 -2.58 -29.20
CA ASP A 161 -1.44 -3.90 -29.79
C ASP A 161 -1.92 -4.89 -28.73
N ALA A 162 -1.38 -4.83 -27.51
CA ALA A 162 -1.84 -5.63 -26.37
C ALA A 162 -3.30 -5.31 -26.02
N SER A 163 -3.69 -4.03 -25.96
CA SER A 163 -5.09 -3.64 -25.76
C SER A 163 -5.98 -4.16 -26.89
N ASP A 164 -5.61 -3.92 -28.16
CA ASP A 164 -6.33 -4.45 -29.33
C ASP A 164 -6.57 -5.98 -29.21
N ARG A 165 -5.56 -6.73 -28.70
CA ARG A 165 -5.62 -8.19 -28.51
C ARG A 165 -6.53 -8.59 -27.34
N ILE A 166 -6.45 -7.90 -26.21
CA ILE A 166 -7.33 -8.13 -25.05
C ILE A 166 -8.80 -8.01 -25.45
N PHE A 167 -9.18 -6.95 -26.17
CA PHE A 167 -10.57 -6.81 -26.63
C PHE A 167 -10.98 -7.93 -27.55
N ASN A 168 -10.17 -8.26 -28.57
CA ASN A 168 -10.52 -9.34 -29.49
C ASN A 168 -10.63 -10.69 -28.77
N TYR A 169 -9.82 -10.94 -27.74
CA TYR A 169 -9.94 -12.15 -26.93
C TYR A 169 -11.29 -12.22 -26.21
N PHE A 170 -11.70 -11.16 -25.51
CA PHE A 170 -13.00 -11.12 -24.83
C PHE A 170 -14.20 -11.17 -25.79
N LEU A 171 -14.03 -10.71 -27.02
CA LEU A 171 -15.05 -10.81 -28.07
C LEU A 171 -15.17 -12.21 -28.66
N GLU A 172 -14.08 -12.98 -28.72
CA GLU A 172 -14.03 -14.29 -29.38
C GLU A 172 -14.19 -15.46 -28.40
N THR A 173 -14.08 -15.23 -27.09
CA THR A 173 -14.17 -16.29 -26.07
C THR A 173 -15.58 -16.41 -25.49
N GLU A 174 -16.10 -17.64 -25.49
CA GLU A 174 -17.38 -17.99 -24.83
C GLU A 174 -17.24 -18.19 -23.31
N GLN A 175 -16.00 -18.28 -22.81
CA GLN A 175 -15.68 -18.57 -21.40
C GLN A 175 -15.77 -17.33 -20.51
N ASN A 176 -15.82 -17.59 -19.20
CA ASN A 176 -16.05 -16.65 -18.09
C ASN A 176 -15.45 -15.24 -18.35
N LYS A 177 -16.32 -14.26 -18.64
CA LYS A 177 -15.96 -12.91 -19.10
C LYS A 177 -15.53 -11.97 -17.97
N SER A 178 -15.23 -12.53 -16.80
CA SER A 178 -14.68 -11.78 -15.68
C SER A 178 -13.31 -11.20 -16.10
N ALA A 179 -13.17 -9.88 -16.01
CA ALA A 179 -11.94 -9.16 -16.30
C ALA A 179 -10.88 -9.40 -15.21
N THR A 180 -10.42 -10.65 -15.08
CA THR A 180 -9.37 -11.03 -14.12
C THR A 180 -7.99 -10.85 -14.73
N ARG A 181 -6.97 -10.83 -13.86
CA ARG A 181 -5.56 -10.76 -14.25
C ARG A 181 -5.16 -11.86 -15.23
N THR A 182 -5.64 -13.08 -14.98
CA THR A 182 -5.41 -14.24 -15.86
C THR A 182 -6.04 -14.03 -17.24
N GLU A 183 -7.30 -13.59 -17.30
CA GLU A 183 -7.99 -13.42 -18.59
C GLU A 183 -7.41 -12.25 -19.41
N ILE A 184 -6.98 -11.16 -18.77
CA ILE A 184 -6.30 -10.06 -19.46
C ILE A 184 -4.95 -10.51 -20.05
N THR A 185 -4.14 -11.21 -19.28
CA THR A 185 -2.82 -11.70 -19.76
C THR A 185 -2.98 -12.78 -20.84
N LYS A 186 -3.96 -13.69 -20.71
CA LYS A 186 -4.40 -14.60 -21.80
C LYS A 186 -4.83 -13.82 -23.04
N GLY A 187 -5.56 -12.72 -22.86
CA GLY A 187 -5.99 -11.86 -23.97
C GLY A 187 -4.84 -11.31 -24.79
N VAL A 188 -3.72 -10.96 -24.14
CA VAL A 188 -2.51 -10.54 -24.87
C VAL A 188 -1.87 -11.70 -25.64
N LEU A 189 -1.79 -12.91 -25.09
CA LEU A 189 -1.17 -14.04 -25.79
C LEU A 189 -2.07 -14.61 -26.90
N PHE A 190 -3.32 -14.90 -26.58
CA PHE A 190 -4.24 -15.62 -27.46
C PHE A 190 -5.06 -14.70 -28.35
N GLY A 191 -5.41 -13.50 -27.89
CA GLY A 191 -6.19 -12.53 -28.65
C GLY A 191 -5.55 -12.13 -29.97
N ASP A 192 -6.37 -11.78 -30.95
CA ASP A 192 -5.92 -11.35 -32.26
C ASP A 192 -5.53 -9.87 -32.29
N SER A 193 -4.46 -9.52 -33.01
CA SER A 193 -4.14 -8.11 -33.26
C SER A 193 -5.12 -7.49 -34.26
N LYS A 194 -5.32 -6.17 -34.15
CA LYS A 194 -6.16 -5.40 -35.07
C LYS A 194 -5.78 -5.65 -36.54
N ARG A 195 -6.81 -5.85 -37.37
CA ARG A 195 -6.67 -6.10 -38.80
C ARG A 195 -6.50 -4.78 -39.56
N ASN A 196 -5.66 -4.80 -40.60
CA ASN A 196 -5.54 -3.66 -41.51
C ASN A 196 -6.73 -3.60 -42.49
N LYS A 197 -6.75 -2.58 -43.39
CA LYS A 197 -7.79 -2.43 -44.42
C LYS A 197 -7.94 -3.63 -45.36
N ALA A 198 -6.90 -4.45 -45.49
CA ALA A 198 -6.89 -5.67 -46.29
C ALA A 198 -7.29 -6.92 -45.45
N GLY A 199 -7.76 -6.74 -44.22
CA GLY A 199 -8.19 -7.84 -43.34
C GLY A 199 -7.06 -8.63 -42.68
N LEU A 200 -5.79 -8.23 -42.89
CA LEU A 200 -4.60 -8.93 -42.38
C LEU A 200 -4.24 -8.47 -40.97
N LYS A 201 -3.98 -9.43 -40.07
CA LYS A 201 -3.49 -9.20 -38.70
C LYS A 201 -2.03 -8.75 -38.74
N GLN A 202 -1.76 -7.45 -38.62
CA GLN A 202 -0.40 -6.94 -38.79
C GLN A 202 0.26 -6.41 -37.52
N GLY A 203 -0.49 -6.20 -36.44
CA GLY A 203 0.01 -5.51 -35.24
C GLY A 203 0.66 -4.16 -35.59
N LYS A 204 1.52 -3.65 -34.70
CA LYS A 204 2.35 -2.46 -34.97
C LYS A 204 3.77 -2.86 -35.36
N THR A 205 4.50 -1.93 -35.97
CA THR A 205 5.93 -2.11 -36.30
C THR A 205 6.80 -1.46 -35.22
N VAL A 206 7.71 -2.25 -34.65
CA VAL A 206 8.79 -1.83 -33.73
C VAL A 206 10.14 -2.25 -34.32
N VAL A 207 11.25 -1.71 -33.81
CA VAL A 207 12.59 -1.93 -34.36
C VAL A 207 13.52 -2.44 -33.26
N LYS A 208 14.34 -3.44 -33.58
CA LYS A 208 15.52 -3.86 -32.81
C LYS A 208 16.70 -3.82 -33.77
N ASP A 209 17.75 -3.07 -33.46
CA ASP A 209 18.99 -2.99 -34.26
C ASP A 209 18.72 -2.87 -35.77
N ASP A 210 17.94 -1.85 -36.15
CA ASP A 210 17.43 -1.59 -37.51
C ASP A 210 16.52 -2.65 -38.15
N THR A 211 16.33 -3.79 -37.49
CA THR A 211 15.45 -4.86 -37.93
C THR A 211 14.01 -4.59 -37.51
N LYS A 212 13.10 -4.54 -38.50
CA LYS A 212 11.66 -4.35 -38.26
C LYS A 212 10.98 -5.60 -37.74
N TRP A 213 10.32 -5.45 -36.60
CA TRP A 213 9.54 -6.48 -35.91
C TRP A 213 8.06 -6.10 -35.92
N LYS A 214 7.19 -7.12 -35.81
CA LYS A 214 5.74 -6.97 -35.72
C LYS A 214 5.29 -7.41 -34.34
N THR A 215 4.59 -6.55 -33.62
CA THR A 215 4.13 -6.82 -32.24
C THR A 215 3.22 -8.05 -32.18
N CYS A 216 2.37 -8.26 -33.19
CA CYS A 216 1.50 -9.44 -33.26
C CYS A 216 2.27 -10.77 -33.32
N LYS A 217 3.49 -10.74 -33.87
CA LYS A 217 4.39 -11.89 -33.92
C LYS A 217 5.24 -11.97 -32.66
N LEU A 218 5.66 -10.84 -32.09
CA LEU A 218 6.34 -10.80 -30.80
C LEU A 218 5.55 -11.57 -29.73
N TYR A 219 4.26 -11.26 -29.55
CA TYR A 219 3.44 -11.92 -28.53
C TYR A 219 3.15 -13.41 -28.79
N ARG A 220 3.29 -13.89 -30.04
CA ARG A 220 2.88 -15.27 -30.43
C ARG A 220 4.02 -16.20 -30.84
N LYS A 221 5.18 -15.65 -31.19
CA LYS A 221 6.28 -16.36 -31.85
C LYS A 221 7.56 -16.36 -31.01
N THR A 222 7.46 -15.98 -29.74
CA THR A 222 8.54 -16.13 -28.76
C THR A 222 8.62 -17.57 -28.25
N GLY A 223 9.82 -17.98 -27.84
CA GLY A 223 10.01 -19.16 -26.99
C GLY A 223 9.74 -18.85 -25.52
N ILE A 224 9.89 -19.84 -24.64
CA ILE A 224 9.66 -19.70 -23.20
C ILE A 224 10.96 -20.01 -22.46
N VAL A 225 11.31 -19.19 -21.47
CA VAL A 225 12.40 -19.44 -20.53
C VAL A 225 11.83 -19.72 -19.16
N ILE A 226 12.29 -20.81 -18.54
CA ILE A 226 12.09 -21.11 -17.12
C ILE A 226 13.38 -20.70 -16.42
N VAL A 227 13.33 -19.59 -15.67
CA VAL A 227 14.52 -18.93 -15.13
C VAL A 227 15.17 -19.76 -14.02
N GLU A 228 14.34 -20.39 -13.19
CA GLU A 228 14.75 -21.24 -12.07
C GLU A 228 15.55 -22.45 -12.55
N GLU A 229 15.17 -23.00 -13.71
CA GLU A 229 15.79 -24.16 -14.33
C GLU A 229 16.85 -23.80 -15.37
N GLN A 230 17.06 -22.50 -15.61
CA GLN A 230 17.97 -21.99 -16.64
C GLN A 230 17.74 -22.62 -18.02
N THR A 231 16.48 -22.96 -18.33
CA THR A 231 16.13 -23.78 -19.50
C THR A 231 15.23 -23.00 -20.45
N PHE A 232 15.50 -23.15 -21.75
CA PHE A 232 14.76 -22.51 -22.83
C PHE A 232 14.00 -23.54 -23.67
N PHE A 233 12.75 -23.23 -23.97
CA PHE A 233 11.81 -24.06 -24.70
C PHE A 233 11.31 -23.35 -25.96
N LYS A 234 11.23 -24.10 -27.06
CA LYS A 234 10.64 -23.65 -28.32
C LYS A 234 9.75 -24.73 -28.93
N ASN A 235 8.85 -24.33 -29.82
CA ASN A 235 8.08 -25.26 -30.64
C ASN A 235 8.10 -24.81 -32.11
N SER A 236 7.50 -25.61 -32.99
CA SER A 236 7.43 -25.34 -34.44
C SER A 236 6.72 -24.02 -34.80
N ASN A 237 5.88 -23.51 -33.90
CA ASN A 237 5.21 -22.24 -34.10
C ASN A 237 6.08 -21.05 -33.74
N CYS A 238 7.17 -21.21 -32.98
CA CYS A 238 8.06 -20.13 -32.58
C CYS A 238 8.96 -19.65 -33.74
N LYS A 239 9.43 -18.40 -33.63
CA LYS A 239 10.45 -17.79 -34.50
C LYS A 239 11.48 -17.08 -33.62
N THR A 240 12.13 -17.86 -32.77
CA THR A 240 12.95 -17.39 -31.64
C THR A 240 14.21 -16.66 -32.05
N GLU A 241 14.81 -17.02 -33.19
CA GLU A 241 15.91 -16.26 -33.81
C GLU A 241 15.53 -14.79 -34.02
N LYS A 242 14.27 -14.54 -34.39
CA LYS A 242 13.78 -13.19 -34.68
C LYS A 242 13.04 -12.56 -33.51
N TYR A 243 12.26 -13.28 -32.71
CA TYR A 243 11.41 -12.66 -31.67
C TYR A 243 11.89 -12.92 -30.25
N GLY A 244 12.91 -13.77 -30.07
CA GLY A 244 13.45 -14.13 -28.78
C GLY A 244 12.52 -15.05 -27.99
N HIS A 245 12.38 -14.74 -26.71
CA HIS A 245 11.73 -15.57 -25.71
C HIS A 245 10.82 -14.73 -24.81
N ARG A 246 10.26 -15.33 -23.77
CA ARG A 246 9.58 -14.67 -22.65
C ARG A 246 9.65 -15.57 -21.43
N ARG A 247 9.46 -15.04 -20.22
CA ARG A 247 9.23 -15.83 -19.01
C ARG A 247 7.80 -16.39 -18.99
N LEU A 248 7.57 -17.41 -18.16
CA LEU A 248 6.23 -17.88 -17.85
C LEU A 248 5.37 -16.74 -17.27
N LEU A 249 4.10 -16.70 -17.66
CA LEU A 249 3.08 -15.91 -16.96
C LEU A 249 2.64 -16.66 -15.70
N PRO A 250 2.09 -15.96 -14.69
CA PRO A 250 1.76 -16.57 -13.39
C PRO A 250 0.79 -17.76 -13.44
N TRP A 251 -0.04 -17.85 -14.48
CA TRP A 251 -1.02 -18.93 -14.65
C TRP A 251 -0.51 -20.09 -15.53
N GLU A 252 0.67 -19.98 -16.13
CA GLU A 252 1.24 -21.04 -16.96
C GLU A 252 1.95 -22.09 -16.10
N ASN A 253 1.64 -23.36 -16.31
CA ASN A 253 2.28 -24.46 -15.61
C ASN A 253 3.58 -24.88 -16.33
N PRO A 254 4.74 -24.89 -15.66
CA PRO A 254 6.01 -25.31 -16.26
C PRO A 254 5.97 -26.75 -16.79
N GLU A 255 5.24 -27.66 -16.13
CA GLU A 255 5.15 -29.07 -16.55
C GLU A 255 4.42 -29.23 -17.89
N ASP A 256 3.40 -28.41 -18.15
CA ASP A 256 2.68 -28.41 -19.43
C ASP A 256 3.60 -27.96 -20.57
N ILE A 257 4.48 -26.99 -20.30
CA ILE A 257 5.48 -26.52 -21.28
C ILE A 257 6.51 -27.62 -21.55
N LYS A 258 7.06 -28.25 -20.52
CA LYS A 258 8.01 -29.37 -20.67
C LYS A 258 7.43 -30.55 -21.46
N GLY A 259 6.13 -30.82 -21.28
CA GLY A 259 5.43 -31.88 -22.00
C GLY A 259 5.12 -31.57 -23.47
N THR A 260 5.08 -30.30 -23.87
CA THR A 260 4.61 -29.88 -25.21
C THR A 260 5.63 -29.10 -26.04
N TRP A 261 6.76 -28.69 -25.46
CA TRP A 261 7.80 -27.90 -26.12
C TRP A 261 9.16 -28.61 -26.06
N GLU A 262 10.01 -28.31 -27.04
CA GLU A 262 11.36 -28.87 -27.13
C GLU A 262 12.34 -27.96 -26.37
N SER A 263 13.09 -28.55 -25.45
CA SER A 263 14.17 -27.86 -24.73
C SER A 263 15.39 -27.68 -25.64
N GLU A 264 16.01 -26.51 -25.61
CA GLU A 264 17.25 -26.24 -26.34
C GLU A 264 18.41 -26.03 -25.35
N THR A 265 19.43 -26.87 -25.47
CA THR A 265 20.64 -26.81 -24.66
C THR A 265 21.59 -25.72 -25.14
N GLY A 266 22.27 -25.04 -24.22
CA GLY A 266 23.25 -24.00 -24.55
C GLY A 266 22.67 -22.60 -24.74
N PHE A 267 21.38 -22.42 -24.47
CA PHE A 267 20.77 -21.10 -24.38
C PHE A 267 21.26 -20.38 -23.11
N GLN A 268 21.84 -19.19 -23.27
CA GLN A 268 22.20 -18.34 -22.13
C GLN A 268 20.97 -17.53 -21.70
N VAL A 269 20.44 -17.83 -20.52
CA VAL A 269 19.33 -17.07 -19.95
C VAL A 269 19.77 -15.62 -19.69
N PRO A 270 19.02 -14.62 -20.18
CA PRO A 270 19.36 -13.23 -19.90
C PRO A 270 19.23 -12.91 -18.43
N ASN A 271 20.03 -11.96 -17.96
CA ASN A 271 19.83 -11.35 -16.67
C ASN A 271 18.55 -10.50 -16.71
N TYR A 272 17.54 -10.89 -15.92
CA TYR A 272 16.32 -10.11 -15.74
C TYR A 272 16.53 -9.12 -14.61
N MET A 273 16.28 -7.84 -14.86
CA MET A 273 16.60 -6.74 -13.97
C MET A 273 15.48 -6.51 -12.95
N LEU A 274 14.23 -6.83 -13.30
CA LEU A 274 13.08 -6.58 -12.44
C LEU A 274 12.60 -7.86 -11.74
N THR A 275 12.29 -7.73 -10.45
CA THR A 275 11.59 -8.72 -9.63
C THR A 275 10.26 -8.13 -9.16
N VAL A 276 9.14 -8.86 -9.28
CA VAL A 276 7.82 -8.33 -8.93
C VAL A 276 7.80 -8.10 -7.42
N LYS A 277 7.72 -6.84 -7.01
CA LYS A 277 7.61 -6.39 -5.63
C LYS A 277 6.47 -5.40 -5.53
N GLU A 278 5.84 -5.31 -4.36
CA GLU A 278 4.75 -4.35 -4.09
C GLU A 278 5.18 -2.91 -4.41
N ASP A 279 6.44 -2.58 -4.16
CA ASP A 279 7.03 -1.28 -4.49
C ASP A 279 6.94 -0.93 -5.98
N ILE A 280 7.10 -1.91 -6.88
CA ILE A 280 6.99 -1.68 -8.33
C ILE A 280 5.53 -1.40 -8.69
N LEU A 281 4.58 -2.16 -8.15
CA LEU A 281 3.15 -1.93 -8.37
C LEU A 281 2.75 -0.55 -7.89
N LYS A 282 3.19 -0.14 -6.69
CA LYS A 282 3.00 1.20 -6.16
C LYS A 282 3.58 2.26 -7.10
N THR A 283 4.85 2.10 -7.52
CA THR A 283 5.51 3.07 -8.41
C THR A 283 4.81 3.20 -9.77
N VAL A 284 4.31 2.09 -10.34
CA VAL A 284 3.54 2.11 -11.59
C VAL A 284 2.19 2.77 -11.39
N ARG A 285 1.48 2.46 -10.30
CA ARG A 285 0.20 3.09 -9.94
C ARG A 285 0.36 4.60 -9.81
N ASP A 286 1.33 5.06 -9.02
CA ASP A 286 1.63 6.48 -8.83
C ASP A 286 1.89 7.15 -10.17
N TYR A 287 2.76 6.56 -11.01
CA TYR A 287 3.05 7.09 -12.34
C TYR A 287 1.80 7.28 -13.20
N ILE A 288 0.90 6.29 -13.23
CA ILE A 288 -0.35 6.36 -14.02
C ILE A 288 -1.24 7.48 -13.50
N MET A 289 -1.38 7.60 -12.18
CA MET A 289 -2.19 8.64 -11.55
C MET A 289 -1.63 10.05 -11.85
N THR A 290 -0.30 10.23 -11.82
CA THR A 290 0.33 11.53 -12.13
C THR A 290 0.10 12.01 -13.56
N LYS A 291 -0.21 11.12 -14.51
CA LYS A 291 -0.48 11.49 -15.91
C LYS A 291 -1.86 12.10 -16.13
N ASN A 292 -2.80 11.88 -15.21
CA ASN A 292 -4.12 12.49 -15.26
C ASN A 292 -4.22 13.58 -14.18
N PRO A 293 -4.42 14.88 -14.53
CA PRO A 293 -4.43 15.96 -13.55
C PRO A 293 -5.42 15.78 -12.39
N PHE A 294 -6.59 15.17 -12.65
CA PHE A 294 -7.61 14.94 -11.61
C PHE A 294 -7.20 13.81 -10.67
N GLU A 295 -6.64 12.73 -11.22
CA GLU A 295 -6.14 11.60 -10.43
C GLU A 295 -4.85 11.97 -9.69
N ASN A 296 -4.02 12.83 -10.26
CA ASN A 296 -2.84 13.40 -9.59
C ASN A 296 -3.27 14.20 -8.35
N ALA A 297 -4.27 15.06 -8.47
CA ALA A 297 -4.80 15.80 -7.32
C ALA A 297 -5.42 14.87 -6.25
N LYS A 298 -5.99 13.72 -6.66
CA LYS A 298 -6.46 12.68 -5.73
C LYS A 298 -5.29 12.00 -5.03
N LEU A 299 -4.24 11.62 -5.76
CA LEU A 299 -3.02 11.04 -5.22
C LEU A 299 -2.30 11.99 -4.25
N GLU A 300 -2.19 13.28 -4.59
CA GLU A 300 -1.62 14.30 -3.71
C GLU A 300 -2.37 14.41 -2.38
N ARG A 301 -3.71 14.36 -2.41
CA ARG A 301 -4.54 14.36 -1.19
C ARG A 301 -4.33 13.08 -0.36
N GLU A 302 -4.23 11.93 -1.02
CA GLU A 302 -3.98 10.65 -0.35
C GLU A 302 -2.60 10.64 0.31
N ASN A 303 -1.56 11.08 -0.41
CA ASN A 303 -0.21 11.21 0.13
C ASN A 303 -0.18 12.18 1.32
N TYR A 304 -0.81 13.36 1.19
CA TYR A 304 -0.93 14.30 2.29
C TYR A 304 -1.63 13.70 3.51
N ASN A 305 -2.70 12.93 3.29
CA ASN A 305 -3.43 12.27 4.38
C ASN A 305 -2.58 11.17 5.03
N ASN A 306 -1.81 10.41 4.26
CA ASN A 306 -0.90 9.38 4.76
C ASN A 306 0.23 10.02 5.58
N GLU A 307 0.90 11.06 5.05
CA GLU A 307 1.92 11.82 5.77
C GLU A 307 1.37 12.44 7.06
N ALA A 308 0.17 13.02 7.01
CA ALA A 308 -0.49 13.56 8.21
C ALA A 308 -0.83 12.47 9.23
N THR A 309 -1.16 11.25 8.78
CA THR A 309 -1.42 10.11 9.65
C THR A 309 -0.13 9.57 10.26
N GLU A 310 0.96 9.51 9.49
CA GLU A 310 2.29 9.14 9.99
C GLU A 310 2.82 10.16 11.02
N ASP A 311 2.69 11.46 10.75
CA ASP A 311 3.06 12.54 11.68
C ASP A 311 2.25 12.46 12.99
N ARG A 312 0.93 12.25 12.88
CA ARG A 312 0.06 12.00 14.05
C ARG A 312 0.52 10.79 14.85
N ASN A 313 0.83 9.68 14.19
CA ASN A 313 1.30 8.46 14.85
C ASN A 313 2.66 8.66 15.52
N LEU A 314 3.56 9.44 14.91
CA LEU A 314 4.85 9.77 15.48
C LEU A 314 4.68 10.64 16.74
N LYS A 315 3.90 11.72 16.65
CA LYS A 315 3.58 12.58 17.79
C LYS A 315 2.90 11.81 18.91
N HIS A 316 1.97 10.91 18.57
CA HIS A 316 1.33 10.03 19.56
C HIS A 316 2.35 9.17 20.31
N LYS A 317 3.31 8.57 19.60
CA LYS A 317 4.40 7.79 20.21
C LYS A 317 5.32 8.65 21.09
N GLU A 318 5.66 9.85 20.65
CA GLU A 318 6.47 10.79 21.44
C GLU A 318 5.75 11.22 22.73
N VAL A 319 4.45 11.50 22.64
CA VAL A 319 3.61 11.84 23.78
C VAL A 319 3.53 10.66 24.76
N LEU A 320 3.34 9.43 24.26
CA LEU A 320 3.35 8.21 25.08
C LEU A 320 4.69 7.99 25.79
N ALA A 321 5.81 8.17 25.08
CA ALA A 321 7.15 8.05 25.66
C ALA A 321 7.37 9.11 26.74
N THR A 322 7.03 10.36 26.47
CA THR A 322 7.13 11.47 27.43
C THR A 322 6.28 11.19 28.67
N PHE A 323 5.04 10.72 28.49
CA PHE A 323 4.16 10.36 29.60
C PHE A 323 4.72 9.21 30.43
N ARG A 324 5.27 8.16 29.81
CA ARG A 324 5.94 7.06 30.50
C ARG A 324 7.09 7.54 31.38
N GLU A 325 7.95 8.42 30.87
CA GLU A 325 9.07 8.99 31.65
C GLU A 325 8.55 9.78 32.86
N HIS A 326 7.62 10.72 32.66
CA HIS A 326 7.06 11.52 33.76
C HIS A 326 6.36 10.64 34.80
N PHE A 327 5.66 9.58 34.36
CA PHE A 327 5.01 8.66 35.27
C PHE A 327 6.02 7.85 36.09
N ARG A 328 7.12 7.43 35.49
CA ARG A 328 8.21 6.73 36.18
C ARG A 328 8.89 7.64 37.21
N GLU A 329 9.22 8.87 36.84
CA GLU A 329 9.78 9.86 37.78
C GLU A 329 8.86 10.08 39.00
N LEU A 330 7.55 10.16 38.76
CA LEU A 330 6.57 10.31 39.84
C LEU A 330 6.51 9.08 40.75
N LEU A 331 6.64 7.87 40.20
CA LEU A 331 6.72 6.63 40.99
C LEU A 331 8.00 6.57 41.83
N GLU A 332 9.14 6.96 41.26
CA GLU A 332 10.42 7.02 41.97
C GLU A 332 10.36 8.03 43.14
N GLU A 333 9.78 9.21 42.92
CA GLU A 333 9.59 10.21 43.98
C GLU A 333 8.68 9.66 45.09
N LEU A 334 7.58 8.98 44.75
CA LEU A 334 6.70 8.33 45.72
C LEU A 334 7.42 7.22 46.52
N GLU A 335 8.24 6.41 45.88
CA GLU A 335 8.98 5.34 46.54
C GLU A 335 10.03 5.92 47.52
N GLN A 336 10.73 6.98 47.14
CA GLN A 336 11.66 7.68 48.02
C GLN A 336 10.95 8.26 49.24
N GLN A 337 9.79 8.90 49.05
CA GLN A 337 8.98 9.42 50.15
C GLN A 337 8.54 8.30 51.09
N TYR A 338 8.11 7.15 50.55
CA TYR A 338 7.70 6.02 51.37
C TYR A 338 8.87 5.43 52.18
N LYS A 339 10.07 5.36 51.60
CA LYS A 339 11.28 4.94 52.33
C LYS A 339 11.60 5.86 53.50
N ILE A 340 11.48 7.17 53.32
CA ILE A 340 11.67 8.16 54.39
C ILE A 340 10.63 7.95 55.49
N ILE A 341 9.35 7.82 55.14
CA ILE A 341 8.27 7.60 56.12
C ILE A 341 8.48 6.28 56.88
N ALA A 342 8.85 5.20 56.20
CA ALA A 342 9.10 3.91 56.82
C ALA A 342 10.29 3.96 57.79
N HIS A 343 11.35 4.70 57.42
CA HIS A 343 12.51 4.94 58.29
C HIS A 343 12.11 5.71 59.55
N ASN A 344 11.45 6.85 59.39
CA ASN A 344 10.98 7.67 60.52
C ASN A 344 10.03 6.87 61.43
N HIS A 345 9.16 6.04 60.87
CA HIS A 345 8.27 5.19 61.65
C HIS A 345 9.04 4.11 62.45
N CYS A 346 10.10 3.55 61.88
CA CYS A 346 10.97 2.61 62.57
C CYS A 346 11.72 3.28 63.72
N GLU A 347 12.27 4.47 63.50
CA GLU A 347 12.96 5.27 64.53
C GLU A 347 12.01 5.67 65.65
N SER A 348 10.84 6.21 65.32
CA SER A 348 9.78 6.53 66.28
C SER A 348 9.37 5.29 67.10
N LYS A 349 9.24 4.12 66.46
CA LYS A 349 8.91 2.86 67.17
C LYS A 349 10.04 2.43 68.10
N HIS A 350 11.30 2.58 67.69
CA HIS A 350 12.45 2.31 68.55
C HIS A 350 12.46 3.23 69.78
N LEU A 351 12.25 4.54 69.59
CA LEU A 351 12.16 5.52 70.66
C LEU A 351 11.02 5.19 71.64
N VAL A 352 9.84 4.78 71.15
CA VAL A 352 8.72 4.36 72.00
C VAL A 352 9.07 3.13 72.84
N VAL A 353 9.77 2.15 72.27
CA VAL A 353 10.25 0.96 73.01
C VAL A 353 11.28 1.36 74.07
N GLU A 354 12.17 2.29 73.76
CA GLU A 354 13.21 2.78 74.67
C GLU A 354 12.60 3.59 75.84
N ILE A 355 11.62 4.45 75.57
CA ILE A 355 10.83 5.14 76.61
C ILE A 355 10.14 4.12 77.52
N SER A 356 9.53 3.09 76.93
CA SER A 356 8.84 2.03 77.69
C SER A 356 9.79 1.24 78.60
N LYS A 357 11.05 1.06 78.17
CA LYS A 357 12.09 0.40 78.96
C LYS A 357 12.59 1.28 80.11
N ASN A 358 12.79 2.57 79.84
CA ASN A 358 13.28 3.54 80.84
C ASN A 358 12.21 3.89 81.90
N GLN A 359 10.92 3.67 81.63
CA GLN A 359 9.85 3.80 82.62
C GLN A 359 9.86 2.69 83.69
N GLY A 360 10.59 1.60 83.48
CA GLY A 360 10.72 0.49 84.44
C GLY A 360 11.88 0.63 85.44
N GLU A 361 12.76 1.62 85.26
CA GLU A 361 13.93 1.83 86.13
C GLU A 361 13.66 2.98 87.11
N GLU A 362 13.46 2.66 88.40
CA GLU A 362 13.30 3.66 89.46
C GLU A 362 14.59 4.50 89.60
N GLY A 363 14.59 5.71 89.03
CA GLY A 363 15.56 6.75 89.39
C GLY A 363 16.05 7.69 88.29
N VAL A 364 15.73 7.50 87.01
CA VAL A 364 16.32 8.32 85.93
C VAL A 364 15.28 9.06 85.07
N PHE A 365 15.28 10.39 85.30
CA PHE A 365 15.06 11.50 84.38
C PHE A 365 13.72 11.65 83.62
N HIS A 366 12.80 12.38 84.25
CA HIS A 366 11.71 13.10 83.56
C HIS A 366 12.21 13.95 82.38
N GLN A 367 13.42 14.49 82.45
CA GLN A 367 14.00 15.32 81.41
C GLN A 367 14.40 14.51 80.17
N GLU A 368 14.90 13.28 80.33
CA GLU A 368 15.28 12.41 79.21
C GLU A 368 14.04 11.86 78.48
N ILE A 369 12.99 11.50 79.23
CA ILE A 369 11.68 11.14 78.66
C ILE A 369 11.07 12.34 77.92
N SER A 370 11.21 13.56 78.47
CA SER A 370 10.70 14.77 77.82
C SER A 370 11.45 15.11 76.53
N THR A 371 12.77 14.90 76.47
CA THR A 371 13.56 15.09 75.23
C THR A 371 13.15 14.10 74.15
N LYS A 372 13.02 12.80 74.50
CA LYS A 372 12.60 11.75 73.56
C LYS A 372 11.15 11.96 73.04
N LEU A 373 10.26 12.54 73.86
CA LEU A 373 8.90 12.90 73.42
C LEU A 373 8.87 14.08 72.44
N GLU A 374 9.76 15.08 72.61
CA GLU A 374 9.86 16.18 71.64
C GLU A 374 10.51 15.72 70.32
N GLU A 375 11.42 14.74 70.34
CA GLU A 375 11.93 14.07 69.13
C GLU A 375 10.81 13.35 68.36
N ILE A 376 9.99 12.53 69.04
CA ILE A 376 8.83 11.87 68.43
C ILE A 376 7.84 12.88 67.86
N LYS A 377 7.61 13.99 68.57
CA LYS A 377 6.68 15.03 68.13
C LYS A 377 7.19 15.77 66.88
N LYS A 378 8.50 15.98 66.77
CA LYS A 378 9.14 16.50 65.57
C LYS A 378 8.99 15.53 64.40
N ASP A 379 9.25 14.24 64.61
CA ASP A 379 9.09 13.20 63.58
C ASP A 379 7.65 13.08 63.07
N ILE A 380 6.67 13.19 63.98
CA ILE A 380 5.24 13.21 63.61
C ILE A 380 4.93 14.42 62.74
N ASN A 381 5.51 15.58 63.05
CA ASN A 381 5.28 16.80 62.29
C ASN A 381 5.95 16.74 60.90
N ASP A 382 7.16 16.20 60.83
CA ASP A 382 7.88 15.98 59.56
C ASP A 382 7.14 14.95 58.69
N THR A 383 6.61 13.88 59.29
CA THR A 383 5.77 12.88 58.60
C THR A 383 4.48 13.50 58.08
N LYS A 384 3.86 14.43 58.82
CA LYS A 384 2.66 15.13 58.38
C LYS A 384 2.92 16.02 57.17
N VAL A 385 4.06 16.73 57.14
CA VAL A 385 4.48 17.53 55.98
C VAL A 385 4.72 16.65 54.75
N LEU A 386 5.29 15.45 54.93
CA LEU A 386 5.48 14.48 53.84
C LEU A 386 4.14 13.93 53.32
N ILE A 387 3.15 13.69 54.21
CA ILE A 387 1.79 13.30 53.83
C ILE A 387 1.12 14.41 52.99
N GLU A 388 1.19 15.67 53.41
CA GLU A 388 0.64 16.81 52.66
C GLU A 388 1.31 16.96 51.29
N ARG A 389 2.63 16.73 51.22
CA ARG A 389 3.38 16.73 49.96
C ARG A 389 2.94 15.57 49.05
N SER A 390 2.66 14.39 49.60
CA SER A 390 2.13 13.24 48.86
C SER A 390 0.72 13.50 48.30
N GLU A 391 -0.14 14.20 49.04
CA GLU A 391 -1.47 14.59 48.57
C GLU A 391 -1.40 15.66 47.46
N THR A 392 -0.42 16.56 47.55
CA THR A 392 -0.15 17.55 46.51
C THR A 392 0.34 16.89 45.21
N MET A 393 1.23 15.89 45.31
CA MET A 393 1.65 15.09 44.15
C MET A 393 0.51 14.28 43.55
N ARG A 394 -0.34 13.67 44.40
CA ARG A 394 -1.55 12.94 43.96
C ARG A 394 -2.55 13.88 43.25
N SER A 395 -2.60 15.14 43.66
CA SER A 395 -3.41 16.18 43.01
C SER A 395 -2.80 16.61 41.67
N ARG A 396 -1.48 16.77 41.57
CA ARG A 396 -0.79 17.06 40.30
C ARG A 396 -0.98 15.94 39.28
N ALA A 397 -0.95 14.67 39.71
CA ALA A 397 -1.25 13.52 38.85
C ALA A 397 -2.68 13.56 38.29
N SER A 398 -3.65 14.12 39.03
CA SER A 398 -5.04 14.28 38.53
C SER A 398 -5.22 15.45 37.56
N VAL A 399 -4.35 16.47 37.61
CA VAL A 399 -4.38 17.62 36.67
C VAL A 399 -3.84 17.22 35.30
N VAL A 400 -2.82 16.35 35.26
CA VAL A 400 -2.30 15.74 34.01
C VAL A 400 -3.39 14.97 33.25
N GLN A 401 -4.41 14.46 33.96
CA GLN A 401 -5.54 13.73 33.38
C GLN A 401 -6.61 14.64 32.74
N VAL A 402 -6.68 15.92 33.12
CA VAL A 402 -7.65 16.89 32.58
C VAL A 402 -7.07 17.67 31.42
N GLU A 403 -5.76 17.99 31.45
CA GLU A 403 -5.07 18.59 30.30
C GLU A 403 -4.87 17.62 29.13
N SER A 404 -5.04 16.31 29.34
CA SER A 404 -5.05 15.30 28.27
C SER A 404 -6.38 15.19 27.52
N SER A 405 -7.43 15.93 27.92
CA SER A 405 -8.73 15.87 27.25
C SER A 405 -8.73 16.54 25.85
N ASP A 406 -7.67 17.27 25.52
CA ASP A 406 -7.36 17.80 24.18
C ASP A 406 -6.19 17.04 23.49
N SER A 407 -5.66 15.98 24.10
CA SER A 407 -4.50 15.24 23.58
C SER A 407 -4.85 13.86 23.03
N MET A 408 -4.06 13.38 22.07
CA MET A 408 -4.26 12.15 21.28
C MET A 408 -4.26 10.83 22.09
N LEU A 409 -4.17 10.88 23.41
CA LEU A 409 -4.06 9.72 24.29
C LEU A 409 -5.41 9.12 24.65
N THR A 410 -5.58 7.81 24.46
CA THR A 410 -6.78 7.11 24.94
C THR A 410 -6.66 6.72 26.41
N VAL A 411 -7.81 6.62 27.09
CA VAL A 411 -7.90 6.23 28.50
C VAL A 411 -7.33 4.82 28.73
N GLU A 412 -7.44 3.94 27.73
CA GLU A 412 -6.94 2.57 27.75
C GLU A 412 -5.40 2.50 27.70
N GLU A 413 -4.76 3.33 26.89
CA GLU A 413 -3.29 3.39 26.80
C GLU A 413 -2.67 3.90 28.11
N VAL A 414 -3.30 4.90 28.74
CA VAL A 414 -2.89 5.39 30.06
C VAL A 414 -3.03 4.29 31.12
N LYS A 415 -4.09 3.49 31.09
CA LYS A 415 -4.28 2.36 32.02
C LYS A 415 -3.22 1.27 31.86
N GLU A 416 -2.80 0.96 30.63
CA GLU A 416 -1.74 -0.02 30.40
C GLU A 416 -0.40 0.45 30.93
N ILE A 417 -0.01 1.71 30.69
CA ILE A 417 1.23 2.28 31.22
C ILE A 417 1.24 2.23 32.76
N VAL A 418 0.13 2.63 33.38
CA VAL A 418 -0.02 2.55 34.84
C VAL A 418 0.15 1.11 35.33
N LYS A 419 -0.35 0.13 34.57
CA LYS A 419 -0.28 -1.31 34.90
C LYS A 419 1.12 -1.91 34.68
N GLU A 420 1.85 -1.46 33.67
CA GLU A 420 3.20 -1.93 33.33
C GLU A 420 4.25 -1.38 34.30
N GLU A 421 4.15 -0.09 34.67
CA GLU A 421 5.18 0.59 35.46
C GLU A 421 4.95 0.49 36.99
N THR A 422 3.80 -0.03 37.46
CA THR A 422 3.57 -0.25 38.90
C THR A 422 3.92 -1.68 39.34
N SER A 423 4.76 -1.78 40.38
CA SER A 423 4.95 -3.02 41.13
C SER A 423 3.61 -3.58 41.66
N ARG A 424 3.44 -4.91 41.65
CA ARG A 424 2.21 -5.62 42.08
C ARG A 424 1.69 -5.17 43.46
N ASP A 425 2.56 -4.72 44.36
CA ASP A 425 2.19 -4.26 45.71
C ASP A 425 1.54 -2.86 45.72
N LEU A 426 1.96 -1.96 44.82
CA LEU A 426 1.36 -0.61 44.62
C LEU A 426 0.08 -0.68 43.79
N GLN A 427 0.00 -1.65 42.88
CA GLN A 427 -1.10 -1.86 41.96
C GLN A 427 -2.43 -2.14 42.70
N THR A 428 -2.37 -2.92 43.79
CA THR A 428 -3.57 -3.24 44.59
C THR A 428 -4.08 -2.03 45.37
N GLN A 429 -3.17 -1.24 45.96
CA GLN A 429 -3.52 -0.04 46.73
C GLN A 429 -4.06 1.09 45.85
N ILE A 430 -3.49 1.30 44.65
CA ILE A 430 -3.97 2.31 43.70
C ILE A 430 -5.32 1.89 43.10
N VAL A 431 -5.50 0.60 42.74
CA VAL A 431 -6.78 0.08 42.24
C VAL A 431 -7.88 0.18 43.30
N ASP A 432 -7.58 -0.09 44.57
CA ASP A 432 -8.54 0.04 45.66
C ASP A 432 -8.86 1.50 45.97
N LEU A 433 -7.88 2.40 45.90
CA LEU A 433 -8.09 3.85 46.06
C LEU A 433 -8.93 4.45 44.92
N VAL A 434 -8.72 3.99 43.68
CA VAL A 434 -9.51 4.37 42.50
C VAL A 434 -10.93 3.81 42.58
N LYS A 435 -11.10 2.55 43.01
CA LYS A 435 -12.43 1.96 43.28
C LYS A 435 -13.16 2.68 44.41
N GLU A 436 -12.48 3.05 45.49
CA GLU A 436 -13.07 3.78 46.62
C GLU A 436 -13.48 5.21 46.23
N LYS A 437 -12.67 5.90 45.42
CA LYS A 437 -13.00 7.24 44.89
C LYS A 437 -14.11 7.21 43.85
N LEU A 438 -14.15 6.21 42.98
CA LEU A 438 -15.27 6.00 42.04
C LEU A 438 -16.56 5.62 42.77
N ALA A 439 -16.47 4.86 43.87
CA ALA A 439 -17.63 4.55 44.72
C ALA A 439 -18.11 5.76 45.55
N LYS A 440 -17.22 6.68 45.93
CA LYS A 440 -17.57 7.97 46.59
C LYS A 440 -18.19 8.98 45.62
N ASN A 441 -17.86 8.91 44.34
CA ASN A 441 -18.40 9.77 43.28
C ASN A 441 -19.54 9.14 42.47
N ASP A 442 -19.85 7.84 42.64
CA ASP A 442 -21.11 7.28 42.19
C ASP A 442 -22.23 7.90 43.05
N PRO A 443 -23.20 8.64 42.47
CA PRO A 443 -24.28 9.23 43.23
C PRO A 443 -25.02 8.10 43.93
N GLY A 444 -24.73 7.93 45.22
CA GLY A 444 -25.16 6.77 45.97
C GLY A 444 -26.67 6.55 45.90
N PRO A 445 -27.17 5.39 46.32
CA PRO A 445 -28.57 4.98 46.16
C PRO A 445 -29.60 5.97 46.73
N LYS A 446 -29.21 6.90 47.61
CA LYS A 446 -30.03 8.04 48.07
C LYS A 446 -30.16 9.15 47.02
N ILE A 447 -29.09 9.53 46.34
CA ILE A 447 -29.09 10.54 45.26
C ILE A 447 -29.77 9.97 44.01
N LYS A 448 -29.50 8.71 43.63
CA LYS A 448 -30.25 8.01 42.56
C LYS A 448 -31.76 7.91 42.88
N ARG A 449 -32.16 7.77 44.14
CA ARG A 449 -33.58 7.81 44.55
C ARG A 449 -34.18 9.22 44.45
N GLU A 450 -33.47 10.25 44.91
CA GLU A 450 -33.99 11.62 44.91
C GLU A 450 -34.03 12.24 43.49
N ILE A 451 -33.06 11.89 42.62
CA ILE A 451 -33.09 12.18 41.19
C ILE A 451 -34.29 11.50 40.52
N ASN A 452 -34.54 10.21 40.79
CA ASN A 452 -35.71 9.49 40.25
C ASN A 452 -37.05 10.01 40.80
N ARG A 453 -37.07 10.49 42.05
CA ARG A 453 -38.25 11.12 42.69
C ARG A 453 -38.53 12.49 42.09
N SER A 454 -37.48 13.24 41.74
CA SER A 454 -37.57 14.56 41.10
C SER A 454 -37.95 14.44 39.61
N LEU A 455 -37.40 13.45 38.89
CA LEU A 455 -37.79 13.11 37.52
C LEU A 455 -39.25 12.62 37.41
N LYS A 456 -39.81 11.96 38.44
CA LYS A 456 -41.24 11.63 38.50
C LYS A 456 -42.14 12.85 38.70
N LYS A 457 -41.66 13.92 39.36
CA LYS A 457 -42.39 15.18 39.53
C LYS A 457 -42.34 16.08 38.29
N LEU A 458 -41.36 15.86 37.41
CA LEU A 458 -41.18 16.57 36.14
C LEU A 458 -41.95 15.93 34.96
N LYS A 459 -42.68 14.83 35.20
CA LYS A 459 -43.65 14.28 34.24
C LYS A 459 -45.06 14.72 34.63
N TRP A 460 -45.37 15.98 34.39
CA TRP A 460 -46.70 16.52 34.13
C TRP A 460 -46.59 17.48 32.95
#